data_AF-A0A0F9EKC3-F1
#
_entry.id   AF-A0A0F9EKC3-F1
#
_cell.length_a   1.000
_cell.length_b   1.000
_cell.length_c   1.000
_cell.angle_alpha   90.00
_cell.angle_beta   90.00
_cell.angle_gamma   90.00
#
_symmetry.space_group_name_H-M   'P 1'
#
loop_
_entity.id
_entity.type
_entity.pdbx_description
1 polymer ?
#
loop_
_entity_poly.entity_id
_entity_poly.type
_entity_poly.pdbx_seq_one_letter_code
_entity_poly.pdbx_strand_id
1 'polypeptide(L)' 'HEIKTVITRVGEGSKIVLTGDIMQIDNPFIDSVDNGLSCVVEKFKHHPLAAHITLHKGERSELASLASDIL' A
#
# COMPACT_ATOMS: atom_id res chain seq x y z
N HIS A 1 0.85 11.14 6.95
CA HIS A 1 1.13 12.52 6.48
C HIS A 1 1.80 12.52 5.11
N GLU A 2 2.82 11.71 4.88
CA GLU A 2 3.62 11.69 3.63
C GLU A 2 2.82 11.44 2.35
N ILE A 3 1.92 10.45 2.32
CA ILE A 3 1.19 10.09 1.09
C ILE A 3 0.28 11.24 0.60
N LYS A 4 -0.32 12.01 1.52
CA LYS A 4 -1.12 13.19 1.16
C LYS A 4 -0.28 14.19 0.37
N THR A 5 0.93 14.46 0.83
CA THR A 5 1.84 15.41 0.19
C THR A 5 2.15 14.99 -1.25
N VAL A 6 2.41 13.70 -1.49
CA VAL A 6 2.68 13.17 -2.83
C VAL A 6 1.44 13.30 -3.73
N ILE A 7 0.27 12.84 -3.27
CA ILE A 7 -0.98 12.89 -4.05
C ILE A 7 -1.34 14.34 -4.44
N THR A 8 -1.19 15.29 -3.52
CA THR A 8 -1.54 16.71 -3.76
C THR A 8 -0.60 17.44 -4.73
N ARG A 9 0.51 16.83 -5.14
CA ARG A 9 1.53 17.42 -6.03
C ARG A 9 1.65 16.73 -7.38
N VAL A 10 0.78 15.77 -7.68
CA VAL A 10 0.80 15.07 -8.97
C VAL A 10 0.43 16.03 -10.10
N GLY A 11 1.21 16.03 -11.17
CA GLY A 11 0.94 16.84 -12.36
C GLY A 11 -0.16 16.25 -13.24
N GLU A 12 -0.72 17.07 -14.12
CA GLU A 12 -1.66 16.62 -15.14
C GLU A 12 -1.03 15.54 -16.05
N GLY A 13 -1.84 14.58 -16.50
CA GLY A 13 -1.38 13.46 -17.33
C GLY A 13 -0.56 12.39 -16.59
N SER A 14 -0.33 12.54 -15.29
CA SER A 14 0.41 11.57 -14.47
C SER A 14 -0.52 10.61 -13.72
N LYS A 15 0.00 9.45 -13.35
CA LYS A 15 -0.67 8.48 -12.48
C LYS A 15 0.21 8.13 -11.29
N ILE A 16 -0.40 7.97 -10.12
CA ILE A 16 0.26 7.43 -8.92
C ILE A 16 -0.22 5.99 -8.76
N VAL A 17 0.73 5.08 -8.55
CA VAL A 17 0.46 3.70 -8.15
C VAL A 17 1.09 3.49 -6.79
N LEU A 18 0.25 3.26 -5.78
CA LEU A 18 0.69 2.91 -4.43
C LEU A 18 0.65 1.39 -4.29
N THR A 19 1.74 0.80 -3.82
CA THR A 19 1.86 -0.64 -3.59
C THR A 19 2.47 -0.87 -2.21
N GLY A 20 2.01 -1.91 -1.52
CA GLY A 20 2.55 -2.28 -0.22
C GLY A 20 1.76 -3.42 0.39
N ASP A 21 2.29 -3.97 1.48
CA ASP A 21 1.61 -4.95 2.31
C ASP A 21 1.02 -4.24 3.53
N ILE A 22 -0.31 -4.26 3.67
CA ILE A 22 -1.00 -3.63 4.81
C ILE A 22 -0.77 -4.37 6.13
N MET A 23 -0.31 -5.62 6.07
CA MET A 23 -0.01 -6.46 7.23
C MET A 23 1.43 -6.29 7.72
N GLN A 24 2.31 -5.70 6.90
CA GLN A 24 3.67 -5.40 7.30
C GLN A 24 3.69 -4.12 8.17
N ILE A 25 3.58 -4.33 9.48
CA ILE A 25 3.56 -3.26 10.47
C ILE A 25 4.86 -3.29 11.25
N ASP A 26 5.81 -2.47 10.81
CA ASP A 26 7.14 -2.37 11.45
C ASP A 26 7.16 -1.31 12.59
N ASN A 27 6.02 -0.68 12.88
CA ASN A 27 5.92 0.39 13.87
C ASN A 27 4.90 0.05 14.97
N PRO A 28 5.31 -0.01 16.25
CA PRO A 28 4.44 -0.35 17.38
C PRO A 28 3.31 0.65 17.65
N PHE A 29 3.32 1.82 16.99
CA PHE A 29 2.30 2.87 17.12
C PHE A 29 1.37 3.01 15.91
N ILE A 30 1.50 2.14 14.91
CA ILE A 30 0.66 2.15 13.70
C ILE A 30 -0.07 0.81 13.64
N ASP A 31 -1.40 0.83 13.52
CA ASP A 31 -2.19 -0.38 13.26
C ASP A 31 -2.44 -0.53 11.74
N SER A 32 -2.76 -1.73 11.28
CA SER A 32 -3.19 -2.08 9.90
C SER A 32 -4.26 -1.16 9.32
N VAL A 33 -5.07 -0.56 10.20
CA VAL A 33 -6.14 0.38 9.87
C VAL A 33 -5.61 1.80 9.65
N ASP A 34 -4.53 2.18 10.33
CA ASP A 34 -3.97 3.54 10.34
C ASP A 34 -2.72 3.70 9.47
N ASN A 35 -2.32 2.65 8.76
CA ASN A 35 -1.26 2.78 7.77
C ASN A 35 -1.72 3.68 6.59
N GLY A 36 -0.74 4.32 5.95
CA GLY A 36 -1.00 5.30 4.91
C GLY A 36 -1.75 4.72 3.70
N LEU A 37 -1.58 3.44 3.40
CA LEU A 37 -2.19 2.78 2.25
C LEU A 37 -3.68 2.50 2.50
N SER A 38 -4.04 1.92 3.65
CA SER A 38 -5.41 1.67 4.09
C SER A 38 -6.23 2.96 4.13
N CYS A 39 -5.65 4.03 4.69
CA CYS A 39 -6.29 5.35 4.76
C CYS A 39 -6.63 5.93 3.38
N VAL A 40 -5.73 5.76 2.39
CA VAL A 40 -5.96 6.24 1.03
C VAL A 40 -7.02 5.41 0.33
N VAL A 41 -6.95 4.08 0.43
CA VAL A 41 -7.97 3.20 -0.16
C VAL A 41 -9.35 3.56 0.40
N GLU A 42 -9.50 3.70 1.71
CA GLU A 42 -10.79 4.01 2.33
C GLU A 42 -11.36 5.36 1.88
N LYS A 43 -10.51 6.38 1.73
CA LYS A 43 -10.95 7.71 1.28
C LYS A 43 -11.27 7.78 -0.22
N PHE A 44 -10.64 6.95 -1.03
CA PHE A 44 -10.74 7.01 -2.50
C PHE A 44 -11.56 5.86 -3.11
N LYS A 45 -11.99 4.84 -2.36
CA LYS A 45 -12.67 3.65 -2.88
C LYS A 45 -13.97 3.92 -3.66
N HIS A 46 -14.59 5.08 -3.45
CA HIS A 46 -15.80 5.50 -4.18
C HIS A 46 -15.56 6.66 -5.15
N HIS A 47 -14.30 7.10 -5.31
CA HIS A 47 -13.97 8.21 -6.18
C HIS A 47 -13.65 7.69 -7.61
N PRO A 48 -14.23 8.27 -8.67
CA PRO A 48 -14.07 7.78 -10.04
C PRO A 48 -12.63 7.88 -10.59
N LEU A 49 -11.78 8.68 -9.95
CA LEU A 49 -10.36 8.81 -10.31
C LEU A 49 -9.45 7.73 -9.71
N ALA A 50 -9.99 6.84 -8.88
CA ALA A 50 -9.22 5.84 -8.16
C ALA A 50 -9.71 4.43 -8.45
N ALA A 51 -8.77 3.50 -8.45
CA ALA A 51 -9.01 2.07 -8.46
C ALA A 51 -8.09 1.43 -7.42
N HIS A 52 -8.57 0.37 -6.76
CA HIS A 52 -7.79 -0.42 -5.81
C HIS A 52 -7.90 -1.89 -6.19
N ILE A 53 -6.79 -2.61 -6.05
CA ILE A 53 -6.70 -4.03 -6.36
C ILE A 53 -6.00 -4.69 -5.17
N THR A 54 -6.63 -5.71 -4.62
CA THR A 54 -6.03 -6.56 -3.58
C THR A 54 -5.38 -7.76 -4.26
N LEU A 55 -4.07 -7.90 -4.10
CA LEU A 55 -3.34 -9.07 -4.57
C LEU A 55 -3.32 -10.11 -3.44
N HIS A 56 -4.03 -11.23 -3.64
CA HIS A 56 -4.19 -12.26 -2.61
C HIS A 56 -3.00 -13.22 -2.51
N LYS A 57 -2.16 -13.30 -3.55
CA LYS A 57 -1.00 -14.18 -3.59
C LYS A 57 0.19 -13.45 -4.20
N GLY A 58 1.32 -13.50 -3.49
CA GLY A 58 2.62 -13.11 -4.03
C GLY A 58 3.32 -14.32 -4.66
N GLU A 59 3.98 -14.10 -5.79
CA GLU A 59 4.90 -15.08 -6.35
C GLU A 59 6.31 -14.79 -5.78
N ARG A 60 6.86 -15.75 -5.06
CA ARG A 60 8.20 -15.69 -4.45
C ARG A 60 9.02 -16.87 -4.95
N SER A 61 10.32 -16.67 -5.15
CA SER A 61 11.24 -17.78 -5.42
C SER A 61 11.34 -18.69 -4.18
N GLU A 62 11.78 -19.93 -4.36
CA GLU A 62 11.99 -20.86 -3.23
C GLU A 62 12.89 -20.26 -2.14
N LEU A 63 13.98 -19.58 -2.56
CA LEU A 63 14.89 -18.88 -1.64
C LEU A 63 14.18 -17.77 -0.86
N ALA A 64 13.35 -16.95 -1.52
CA ALA A 64 12.65 -15.84 -0.89
C ALA A 64 11.56 -16.32 0.08
N SER A 65 10.88 -17.42 -0.25
CA SER A 65 9.93 -18.07 0.66
C SER A 65 10.65 -18.61 1.90
N LEU A 66 11.75 -19.35 1.71
CA LEU A 66 12.54 -19.88 2.81
C LEU A 66 13.07 -18.76 3.73
N ALA A 67 13.61 -17.67 3.16
CA ALA A 67 14.12 -16.55 3.92
C ALA A 67 13.04 -15.87 4.78
N SER A 68 11.80 -15.79 4.28
CA SER A 68 10.66 -15.20 5.01
C SER A 68 10.19 -16.05 6.19
N ASP A 69 10.45 -17.36 6.19
CA ASP A 69 10.01 -18.27 7.25
C ASP A 69 11.04 -18.37 8.39
N ILE A 70 12.32 -18.11 8.10
CA ILE A 70 13.43 -18.31 9.04
C ILE A 70 14.01 -17.01 9.62
N LEU A 71 13.70 -15.84 9.04
CA LEU A 71 14.14 -14.51 9.48
C LEU A 71 12.96 -13.72 10.03
#